data_AF-A0A821D1M4-F1
#
_entry.id   AF-A0A821D1M4-F1
#
_cell.length_a   1.000
_cell.length_b   1.000
_cell.length_c   1.000
_cell.angle_alpha   90.00
_cell.angle_beta   90.00
_cell.angle_gamma   90.00
#
_symmetry.space_group_name_H-M   'P 1'
#
loop_
_entity.id
_entity.type
_entity.pdbx_description
1 polymer ?
#
loop_
_entity_poly.entity_id
_entity_poly.type
_entity_poly.pdbx_seq_one_letter_code
_entity_poly.pdbx_strand_id
1 'polypeptide(L)'
;MGDRYCLCGARLDRSSAVRSLKSPSNISSEDRYFIFFTRNIWIPEGARCCSDHLVNHQLKQEAIDQIKPVSIRQQELNSADVQLLLNKSQIIFENKNKKFNFDDLLGLTDDEYRLLTSLSKDDFNEFVETVSSSGIRNSSNRSIRTAIGIYLCKIRLGLSNRMLACMFQLPDKKTVSRIIDSARQAILKSFVPYNLGFEHITRHDVINHHTTTIARELMCGGASATAIVVIDGTYALEIAQQSISTKNLQFV
;
A
#
# COMPACT_ATOMS: atom_id res chain seq x y z
N MET A 1 12.73 36.06 -29.90
CA MET A 1 13.71 35.03 -30.34
C MET A 1 14.13 34.25 -29.10
N GLY A 2 13.50 33.10 -28.85
CA GLY A 2 13.78 32.28 -27.67
C GLY A 2 14.90 31.30 -27.95
N ASP A 3 15.96 31.35 -27.15
CA ASP A 3 17.08 30.40 -27.22
C ASP A 3 16.57 28.96 -27.07
N ARG A 4 17.02 28.09 -27.98
CA ARG A 4 16.60 26.68 -28.06
C ARG A 4 17.51 25.84 -27.17
N TYR A 5 17.07 25.57 -25.95
CA TYR A 5 17.83 24.74 -25.00
C TYR A 5 17.46 23.27 -25.16
N CYS A 6 18.46 22.43 -25.44
CA CYS A 6 18.43 21.01 -25.16
C CYS A 6 18.99 20.78 -23.75
N LEU A 7 18.38 19.89 -22.97
CA LEU A 7 18.92 19.46 -21.66
C LEU A 7 20.35 18.91 -21.74
N CYS A 8 20.80 18.53 -22.94
CA CYS A 8 22.14 18.07 -23.24
C CYS A 8 23.24 19.15 -23.25
N GLY A 9 22.94 20.44 -23.03
CA GLY A 9 23.94 21.52 -23.02
C GLY A 9 24.55 21.85 -24.40
N ALA A 10 24.19 21.14 -25.47
CA ALA A 10 24.62 21.47 -26.82
C ALA A 10 23.80 22.65 -27.35
N ARG A 11 24.47 23.77 -27.66
CA ARG A 11 23.91 24.81 -28.52
C ARG A 11 23.56 24.14 -29.86
N LEU A 12 22.30 24.23 -30.27
CA LEU A 12 21.89 23.95 -31.65
C LEU A 12 22.37 25.09 -32.56
N ASP A 13 23.69 25.27 -32.66
CA ASP A 13 24.30 26.18 -33.63
C ASP A 13 24.24 25.56 -35.01
N ARG A 14 23.85 26.38 -35.99
CA ARG A 14 23.47 25.99 -37.35
C ARG A 14 24.59 25.43 -38.24
N SER A 15 25.76 25.12 -37.70
CA SER A 15 26.92 24.80 -38.53
C SER A 15 27.93 23.92 -37.79
N SER A 16 27.78 22.61 -37.90
CA SER A 16 28.86 21.65 -38.24
C SER A 16 28.42 20.24 -37.88
N ALA A 17 28.74 19.33 -38.79
CA ALA A 17 28.30 17.94 -38.82
C ALA A 17 28.74 17.14 -37.59
N VAL A 18 27.83 16.39 -36.95
CA VAL A 18 28.03 15.00 -36.48
C VAL A 18 26.66 14.34 -36.20
N ARG A 19 26.32 13.37 -37.08
CA ARG A 19 25.68 12.05 -36.85
C ARG A 19 24.47 11.94 -35.90
N SER A 20 23.32 11.65 -36.55
CA SER A 20 22.23 10.78 -36.07
C SER A 20 21.59 11.13 -34.71
N LEU A 21 20.91 12.27 -34.62
CA LEU A 21 20.03 12.56 -33.49
C LEU A 21 18.58 12.62 -33.98
N LYS A 22 17.76 11.70 -33.48
CA LYS A 22 16.30 11.70 -33.66
C LYS A 22 15.76 13.10 -33.31
N SER A 23 14.76 13.54 -34.07
CA SER A 23 14.15 14.87 -33.92
C SER A 23 13.81 15.16 -32.44
N PRO A 24 14.27 16.30 -31.89
CA PRO A 24 14.00 16.63 -30.50
C PRO A 24 12.50 16.85 -30.32
N SER A 25 11.94 16.23 -29.29
CA SER A 25 10.51 16.29 -28.98
C SER A 25 10.24 17.29 -27.85
N ASN A 26 9.04 17.84 -27.81
CA ASN A 26 8.65 18.76 -26.76
C ASN A 26 8.54 18.00 -25.42
N ILE A 27 9.06 18.59 -24.35
CA ILE A 27 8.86 18.08 -23.00
C ILE A 27 7.36 18.19 -22.67
N SER A 28 6.79 17.11 -22.14
CA SER A 28 5.37 17.06 -21.80
C SER A 28 5.04 18.12 -20.73
N SER A 29 3.78 18.58 -20.70
CA SER A 29 3.33 19.49 -19.64
C SER A 29 3.47 18.85 -18.26
N GLU A 30 3.13 17.56 -18.12
CA GLU A 30 3.28 16.79 -16.88
C GLU A 30 4.74 16.74 -16.38
N ASP A 31 5.71 16.48 -17.25
CA ASP A 31 7.13 16.46 -16.86
C ASP A 31 7.61 17.85 -16.40
N ARG A 32 7.18 18.93 -17.07
CA ARG A 32 7.50 20.31 -16.67
C ARG A 32 6.98 20.61 -15.27
N TYR A 33 5.76 20.18 -14.94
CA TYR A 33 5.21 20.34 -13.58
C TYR A 33 5.91 19.48 -12.55
N PHE A 34 6.16 18.22 -12.87
CA PHE A 34 6.87 17.31 -11.97
C PHE A 34 8.22 17.90 -11.57
N ILE A 35 8.98 18.41 -12.54
CA ILE A 35 10.28 19.07 -12.30
C ILE A 35 10.10 20.34 -11.46
N PHE A 36 9.07 21.15 -11.73
CA PHE A 36 8.80 22.33 -10.90
C PHE A 36 8.51 21.97 -9.44
N PHE A 37 7.62 21.01 -9.17
CA PHE A 37 7.24 20.65 -7.80
C PHE A 37 8.31 19.86 -7.04
N THR A 38 9.14 19.08 -7.73
CA THR A 38 10.18 18.25 -7.09
C THR A 38 11.52 18.95 -6.97
N ARG A 39 11.89 19.77 -7.96
CA ARG A 39 13.21 20.40 -8.08
C ARG A 39 13.19 21.92 -7.97
N ASN A 40 12.01 22.54 -7.91
CA ASN A 40 11.83 24.00 -7.95
C ASN A 40 12.48 24.64 -9.20
N ILE A 41 12.43 23.93 -10.34
CA ILE A 41 12.96 24.40 -11.62
C ILE A 41 11.79 24.59 -12.58
N TRP A 42 11.62 25.82 -13.08
CA TRP A 42 10.62 26.12 -14.09
C TRP A 42 11.16 25.86 -15.50
N ILE A 43 10.38 25.13 -16.31
CA ILE A 43 10.69 24.85 -17.71
C ILE A 43 9.60 25.50 -18.58
N PRO A 44 9.98 26.39 -19.52
CA PRO A 44 9.02 27.09 -20.36
C PRO A 44 8.33 26.17 -21.36
N GLU A 45 7.18 26.62 -21.87
CA GLU A 45 6.48 25.92 -22.94
C GLU A 45 7.31 25.87 -24.23
N GLY A 46 7.23 24.75 -24.95
CA GLY A 46 8.03 24.52 -26.15
C GLY A 46 9.49 24.13 -25.88
N ALA A 47 9.89 23.96 -24.61
CA ALA A 47 11.17 23.34 -24.27
C ALA A 47 11.27 21.94 -24.87
N ARG A 48 12.43 21.60 -25.42
CA ARG A 48 12.64 20.35 -26.15
C ARG A 48 13.70 19.49 -25.49
N CYS A 49 13.52 18.18 -25.62
CA CYS A 49 14.48 17.18 -25.19
C CYS A 49 14.81 16.20 -26.32
N CYS A 50 16.05 15.71 -26.34
CA CYS A 50 16.43 14.64 -27.25
C CYS A 50 15.80 13.30 -26.81
N SER A 51 15.66 12.37 -27.76
CA SER A 51 15.07 11.05 -27.52
C SER A 51 15.80 10.22 -26.46
N ASP A 52 17.08 10.51 -26.23
CA ASP A 52 17.94 9.68 -25.37
C ASP A 52 17.62 9.84 -23.88
N HIS A 53 17.04 11.00 -23.54
CA HIS A 53 16.55 11.32 -22.20
C HIS A 53 15.07 10.97 -21.99
N LEU A 54 14.41 10.42 -23.01
CA LEU A 54 13.00 10.07 -22.97
C LEU A 54 12.81 8.55 -22.95
N VAL A 55 11.87 8.09 -22.14
CA VAL A 55 11.30 6.74 -22.19
C VAL A 55 9.79 6.93 -22.33
N ASN A 56 9.20 6.36 -23.38
CA ASN A 56 7.76 6.49 -23.64
C ASN A 56 7.25 7.96 -23.65
N HIS A 57 8.03 8.88 -24.23
CA HIS A 57 7.75 10.33 -24.27
C HIS A 57 7.78 11.05 -22.90
N GLN A 58 8.26 10.39 -21.84
CA GLN A 58 8.48 10.98 -20.52
C GLN A 58 9.97 11.07 -20.19
N LEU A 59 10.36 12.06 -19.39
CA LEU A 59 11.76 12.23 -19.00
C LEU A 59 12.22 11.11 -18.05
N LYS A 60 13.41 10.56 -18.31
CA LYS A 60 14.09 9.65 -17.36
C LYS A 60 14.43 10.40 -16.06
N GLN A 61 14.38 9.69 -14.94
CA GLN A 61 14.75 10.25 -13.62
C GLN A 61 16.18 10.82 -13.62
N GLU A 62 17.14 10.10 -14.21
CA GLU A 62 18.53 10.56 -14.34
C GLU A 62 18.64 11.87 -15.13
N ALA A 63 17.81 12.05 -16.16
CA ALA A 63 17.78 13.27 -16.95
C ALA A 63 17.18 14.43 -16.17
N ILE A 64 16.15 14.18 -15.35
CA ILE A 64 15.55 15.15 -14.43
C ILE A 64 16.58 15.61 -13.39
N ASP A 65 17.38 14.69 -12.86
CA ASP A 65 18.37 15.00 -11.84
C ASP A 65 19.52 15.87 -12.36
N GLN A 66 19.85 15.72 -13.64
CA GLN A 66 20.89 16.48 -14.32
C GLN A 66 20.45 17.89 -14.74
N ILE A 67 19.16 18.24 -14.66
CA ILE A 67 18.66 19.57 -14.99
C ILE A 67 19.25 20.58 -14.00
N LYS A 68 20.02 21.53 -14.52
CA LYS A 68 20.58 22.63 -13.73
C LYS A 68 19.70 23.87 -13.86
N PRO A 69 19.42 24.58 -12.77
CA PRO A 69 18.75 25.87 -12.86
C PRO A 69 19.61 26.82 -13.69
N VAL A 70 19.02 27.44 -14.71
CA VAL A 70 19.69 28.52 -15.42
C VAL A 70 19.85 29.66 -14.43
N SER A 71 21.06 30.21 -14.33
CA SER A 71 21.39 31.32 -13.43
C SER A 71 20.47 32.51 -13.69
N ILE A 72 19.54 32.71 -12.74
CA ILE A 72 18.76 33.89 -12.40
C ILE A 72 18.51 34.83 -13.60
N ARG A 73 17.54 34.46 -14.44
CA ARG A 73 16.73 35.46 -15.13
C ARG A 73 15.34 35.33 -14.56
N GLN A 74 14.80 36.43 -14.02
CA GLN A 74 13.39 36.49 -13.65
C GLN A 74 12.59 36.07 -14.88
N GLN A 75 11.90 34.93 -14.80
CA GLN A 75 10.97 34.52 -15.83
C GLN A 75 9.58 35.01 -15.44
N GLU A 76 8.95 35.73 -16.35
CA GLU A 76 7.56 36.15 -16.22
C GLU A 76 6.67 34.94 -16.51
N LEU A 77 5.89 34.53 -15.50
CA LEU A 77 4.84 33.53 -15.67
C LEU A 77 3.63 34.23 -16.28
N ASN A 78 3.05 33.65 -17.33
CA ASN A 78 1.81 34.17 -17.89
C ASN A 78 0.60 33.73 -17.05
N SER A 79 -0.59 34.31 -17.33
CA SER A 79 -1.81 34.00 -16.58
C SER A 79 -2.21 32.52 -16.65
N ALA A 80 -1.98 31.85 -17.79
CA ALA A 80 -2.27 30.43 -17.95
C ALA A 80 -1.33 29.56 -17.11
N ASP A 81 -0.03 29.91 -17.06
CA ASP A 81 0.96 29.24 -16.22
C ASP A 81 0.59 29.34 -14.74
N VAL A 82 0.19 30.53 -14.28
CA VAL A 82 -0.24 30.76 -12.88
C VAL A 82 -1.51 29.99 -12.57
N GLN A 83 -2.52 30.04 -13.44
CA GLN A 83 -3.78 29.31 -13.24
C GLN A 83 -3.55 27.80 -13.17
N LEU A 84 -2.67 27.28 -14.02
CA LEU A 84 -2.34 25.87 -14.08
C LEU A 84 -1.50 25.42 -12.88
N LEU A 85 -0.54 26.25 -12.43
CA LEU A 85 0.19 26.05 -11.19
C LEU A 85 -0.74 25.99 -9.98
N LEU A 86 -1.70 26.92 -9.88
CA LEU A 86 -2.67 26.93 -8.79
C LEU A 86 -3.55 25.67 -8.81
N ASN A 87 -4.11 25.30 -9.96
CA ASN A 87 -4.93 24.10 -10.12
C ASN A 87 -4.15 22.82 -9.76
N LYS A 88 -2.91 22.67 -10.25
CA LYS A 88 -2.07 21.50 -9.94
C LYS A 88 -1.58 21.50 -8.49
N SER A 89 -1.29 22.68 -7.93
CA SER A 89 -0.95 22.82 -6.51
C SER A 89 -2.12 22.41 -5.63
N GLN A 90 -3.36 22.74 -6.00
CA GLN A 90 -4.56 22.34 -5.29
C GLN A 90 -4.67 20.81 -5.23
N ILE A 91 -4.43 20.11 -6.35
CA ILE A 91 -4.38 18.64 -6.37
C ILE A 91 -3.27 18.10 -5.46
N ILE A 92 -2.10 18.74 -5.42
CA ILE A 92 -0.98 18.33 -4.54
C ILE A 92 -1.30 18.63 -3.06
N PHE A 93 -1.98 19.73 -2.76
CA PHE A 93 -2.45 20.05 -1.41
C PHE A 93 -3.56 19.09 -0.95
N GLU A 94 -4.45 18.70 -1.86
CA GLU A 94 -5.43 17.63 -1.65
C GLU A 94 -4.72 16.29 -1.39
N ASN A 95 -3.64 15.98 -2.12
CA ASN A 95 -2.83 14.76 -1.98
C ASN A 95 -1.84 14.78 -0.80
N LYS A 96 -1.47 15.94 -0.26
CA LYS A 96 -0.65 16.05 0.98
C LYS A 96 -1.42 15.57 2.21
N ASN A 97 -2.74 15.44 2.12
CA ASN A 97 -3.49 14.57 3.02
C ASN A 97 -3.35 13.12 2.54
N LYS A 98 -2.16 12.53 2.67
CA LYS A 98 -2.00 11.07 2.60
C LYS A 98 -2.79 10.45 3.74
N LYS A 99 -4.09 10.31 3.50
CA LYS A 99 -5.00 9.48 4.28
C LYS A 99 -4.52 8.05 4.07
N PHE A 100 -4.30 7.32 5.15
CA PHE A 100 -4.31 5.87 5.02
C PHE A 100 -5.73 5.49 4.61
N ASN A 101 -5.94 5.33 3.31
CA ASN A 101 -7.24 5.05 2.75
C ASN A 101 -7.14 3.73 1.99
N PHE A 102 -7.67 2.67 2.60
CA PHE A 102 -7.66 1.37 1.94
C PHE A 102 -8.64 1.33 0.76
N ASP A 103 -9.57 2.28 0.63
CA ASP A 103 -10.45 2.38 -0.54
C ASP A 103 -9.76 2.96 -1.79
N ASP A 104 -8.63 3.64 -1.62
CA ASP A 104 -7.81 4.09 -2.74
C ASP A 104 -6.82 2.98 -3.13
N LEU A 105 -7.16 2.25 -4.19
CA LEU A 105 -6.35 1.13 -4.69
C LEU A 105 -4.98 1.58 -5.23
N LEU A 106 -4.76 2.86 -5.53
CA LEU A 106 -3.47 3.37 -6.00
C LEU A 106 -2.73 4.19 -4.92
N GLY A 107 -3.42 4.51 -3.82
CA GLY A 107 -2.91 5.37 -2.76
C GLY A 107 -1.87 4.73 -1.84
N LEU A 108 -1.79 3.39 -1.81
CA LEU A 108 -0.85 2.62 -1.00
C LEU A 108 -0.05 1.62 -1.84
N THR A 109 1.27 1.62 -1.62
CA THR A 109 2.24 0.64 -2.15
C THR A 109 2.13 -0.70 -1.42
N ASP A 110 2.65 -1.78 -2.02
CA ASP A 110 2.65 -3.11 -1.37
C ASP A 110 3.40 -3.10 -0.03
N ASP A 111 4.53 -2.39 0.04
CA ASP A 111 5.30 -2.23 1.28
C ASP A 111 4.49 -1.53 2.37
N GLU A 112 3.70 -0.51 2.02
CA GLU A 112 2.79 0.16 2.96
C GLU A 112 1.68 -0.79 3.42
N TYR A 113 1.12 -1.63 2.54
CA TYR A 113 0.19 -2.69 2.93
C TYR A 113 0.82 -3.64 3.95
N ARG A 114 2.02 -4.18 3.66
CA ARG A 114 2.72 -5.10 4.57
C ARG A 114 3.05 -4.45 5.90
N LEU A 115 3.47 -3.20 5.90
CA LEU A 115 3.76 -2.45 7.12
C LEU A 115 2.51 -2.31 8.00
N LEU A 116 1.39 -1.91 7.38
CA LEU A 116 0.17 -1.57 8.08
C LEU A 116 -0.63 -2.80 8.52
N THR A 117 -0.77 -3.81 7.65
CA THR A 117 -1.69 -4.93 7.87
C THR A 117 -0.99 -6.28 8.03
N SER A 118 0.33 -6.34 7.78
CA SER A 118 1.11 -7.59 7.67
C SER A 118 0.79 -8.45 6.43
N LEU A 119 -0.06 -7.98 5.53
CA LEU A 119 -0.47 -8.68 4.31
C LEU A 119 0.10 -7.97 3.09
N SER A 120 0.36 -8.73 2.02
CA SER A 120 0.52 -8.10 0.71
C SER A 120 -0.79 -7.44 0.29
N LYS A 121 -0.72 -6.56 -0.71
CA LYS A 121 -1.91 -5.93 -1.29
C LYS A 121 -2.88 -6.96 -1.84
N ASP A 122 -2.38 -8.01 -2.49
CA ASP A 122 -3.21 -9.07 -3.07
C ASP A 122 -3.85 -9.94 -1.98
N ASP A 123 -3.08 -10.37 -0.98
CA ASP A 123 -3.61 -11.14 0.16
C ASP A 123 -4.67 -10.33 0.92
N PHE A 124 -4.46 -9.02 1.06
CA PHE A 124 -5.44 -8.14 1.67
C PHE A 124 -6.73 -8.06 0.85
N ASN A 125 -6.65 -8.03 -0.49
CA ASN A 125 -7.82 -8.03 -1.36
C ASN A 125 -8.64 -9.31 -1.18
N GLU A 126 -7.97 -10.46 -1.26
CA GLU A 126 -8.59 -11.77 -1.09
C GLU A 126 -9.24 -11.90 0.30
N PHE A 127 -8.55 -11.44 1.34
CA PHE A 127 -9.08 -11.42 2.70
C PHE A 127 -10.34 -10.55 2.81
N VAL A 128 -10.33 -9.34 2.21
CA VAL A 128 -11.49 -8.45 2.19
C VAL A 128 -12.65 -9.07 1.43
N GLU A 129 -12.41 -9.74 0.30
CA GLU A 129 -13.45 -10.43 -0.47
C GLU A 129 -14.09 -11.57 0.32
N THR A 130 -13.27 -12.38 0.99
CA THR A 130 -13.72 -13.49 1.86
C THR A 130 -14.64 -12.97 2.96
N VAL A 131 -14.21 -11.89 3.63
CA VAL A 131 -14.97 -11.30 4.72
C VAL A 131 -16.22 -10.56 4.22
N SER A 132 -16.15 -9.89 3.07
CA SER A 132 -17.29 -9.13 2.51
C SER A 132 -18.45 -10.02 2.05
N SER A 133 -18.12 -11.21 1.53
CA SER A 133 -19.09 -12.19 1.01
C SER A 133 -20.06 -12.74 2.08
N SER A 134 -19.81 -12.44 3.35
CA SER A 134 -20.52 -13.00 4.51
C SER A 134 -21.49 -12.04 5.23
N GLY A 135 -21.71 -10.84 4.67
CA GLY A 135 -22.79 -9.95 5.10
C GLY A 135 -22.41 -8.78 6.01
N ILE A 136 -21.19 -8.23 5.92
CA ILE A 136 -20.95 -6.88 6.46
C ILE A 136 -21.67 -5.85 5.58
N ARG A 137 -22.35 -4.89 6.20
CA ARG A 137 -22.88 -3.72 5.50
C ARG A 137 -21.88 -2.57 5.54
N ASN A 138 -21.66 -1.92 4.41
CA ASN A 138 -21.04 -0.58 4.39
C ASN A 138 -21.83 0.36 5.30
N SER A 139 -21.14 1.30 5.97
CA SER A 139 -21.82 2.39 6.68
C SER A 139 -21.52 3.72 5.99
N SER A 140 -22.32 4.75 6.28
CA SER A 140 -22.14 6.08 5.71
C SER A 140 -20.74 6.68 5.94
N ASN A 141 -20.01 6.19 6.95
CA ASN A 141 -18.74 6.76 7.37
C ASN A 141 -17.53 5.88 7.03
N ARG A 142 -17.73 4.68 6.44
CA ARG A 142 -16.63 3.78 6.05
C ARG A 142 -17.08 2.66 5.12
N SER A 143 -16.14 2.17 4.31
CA SER A 143 -16.27 0.88 3.64
C SER A 143 -15.89 -0.29 4.56
N ILE A 144 -16.27 -1.49 4.13
CA ILE A 144 -15.80 -2.77 4.70
C ILE A 144 -14.27 -2.87 4.64
N ARG A 145 -13.68 -2.45 3.53
CA ARG A 145 -12.25 -2.51 3.26
C ARG A 145 -11.45 -1.66 4.24
N THR A 146 -11.87 -0.42 4.46
CA THR A 146 -11.27 0.48 5.45
C THR A 146 -11.49 -0.01 6.88
N ALA A 147 -12.64 -0.62 7.19
CA ALA A 147 -12.89 -1.24 8.48
C ALA A 147 -11.90 -2.37 8.80
N ILE A 148 -11.71 -3.28 7.84
CA ILE A 148 -10.77 -4.40 7.95
C ILE A 148 -9.34 -3.87 8.06
N GLY A 149 -8.95 -2.91 7.23
CA GLY A 149 -7.64 -2.28 7.29
C GLY A 149 -7.33 -1.65 8.65
N ILE A 150 -8.27 -0.89 9.23
CA ILE A 150 -8.10 -0.30 10.58
C ILE A 150 -7.93 -1.40 11.65
N TYR A 151 -8.71 -2.48 11.55
CA TYR A 151 -8.60 -3.61 12.47
C TYR A 151 -7.22 -4.29 12.36
N LEU A 152 -6.75 -4.57 11.15
CA LEU A 152 -5.44 -5.17 10.93
C LEU A 152 -4.30 -4.24 11.40
N CYS A 153 -4.39 -2.94 11.14
CA CYS A 153 -3.46 -1.95 11.70
C CYS A 153 -3.43 -1.99 13.23
N LYS A 154 -4.59 -2.12 13.88
CA LYS A 154 -4.68 -2.18 15.34
C LYS A 154 -3.90 -3.37 15.90
N ILE A 155 -4.11 -4.56 15.36
CA ILE A 155 -3.46 -5.78 15.84
C ILE A 155 -1.98 -5.82 15.46
N ARG A 156 -1.60 -5.32 14.28
CA ARG A 156 -0.23 -5.33 13.79
C ARG A 156 0.66 -4.33 14.52
N LEU A 157 0.18 -3.10 14.68
CA LEU A 157 1.00 -1.98 15.16
C LEU A 157 0.74 -1.63 16.64
N GLY A 158 -0.27 -2.23 17.28
CA GLY A 158 -0.59 -1.96 18.69
C GLY A 158 -1.04 -0.51 18.98
N LEU A 159 -1.45 0.25 17.95
CA LEU A 159 -1.71 1.68 18.07
C LEU A 159 -2.93 2.00 18.94
N SER A 160 -2.90 3.13 19.64
CA SER A 160 -4.07 3.61 20.39
C SER A 160 -5.22 4.00 19.45
N ASN A 161 -6.47 3.91 19.92
CA ASN A 161 -7.64 4.30 19.11
C ASN A 161 -7.62 5.79 18.75
N ARG A 162 -6.94 6.63 19.55
CA ARG A 162 -6.74 8.04 19.26
C ARG A 162 -5.76 8.24 18.10
N MET A 163 -4.68 7.45 18.06
CA MET A 163 -3.71 7.50 16.95
C MET A 163 -4.35 7.02 15.65
N LEU A 164 -5.09 5.91 15.70
CA LEU A 164 -5.85 5.42 14.55
C LEU A 164 -6.88 6.45 14.08
N ALA A 165 -7.57 7.15 14.98
CA ALA A 165 -8.49 8.21 14.58
C ALA A 165 -7.78 9.34 13.82
N CYS A 166 -6.56 9.70 14.24
CA CYS A 166 -5.74 10.69 13.55
C CYS A 166 -5.25 10.20 12.17
N MET A 167 -4.70 8.99 12.10
CA MET A 167 -4.17 8.39 10.87
C MET A 167 -5.23 8.22 9.77
N PHE A 168 -6.44 7.81 10.17
CA PHE A 168 -7.57 7.55 9.26
C PHE A 168 -8.55 8.74 9.19
N GLN A 169 -8.23 9.88 9.81
CA GLN A 169 -9.06 11.08 9.85
C GLN A 169 -10.52 10.82 10.28
N LEU A 170 -10.68 9.95 11.27
CA LEU A 170 -11.97 9.64 11.88
C LEU A 170 -12.30 10.65 12.97
N PRO A 171 -13.58 10.95 13.21
CA PRO A 171 -14.00 12.04 14.10
C PRO A 171 -13.52 11.85 15.54
N ASP A 172 -13.45 10.61 16.02
CA ASP A 172 -13.11 10.33 17.43
C ASP A 172 -12.70 8.87 17.68
N LYS A 173 -12.11 8.62 18.86
CA LYS A 173 -11.65 7.28 19.31
C LYS A 173 -12.79 6.26 19.52
N LYS A 174 -14.01 6.70 19.83
CA LYS A 174 -15.17 5.81 19.99
C LYS A 174 -15.64 5.31 18.64
N THR A 175 -15.55 6.15 17.61
CA THR A 175 -15.77 5.74 16.22
C THR A 175 -14.80 4.64 15.83
N VAL A 176 -13.50 4.80 16.08
CA VAL A 176 -12.51 3.73 15.86
C VAL A 176 -12.85 2.44 16.64
N SER A 177 -13.25 2.54 17.90
CA SER A 177 -13.63 1.36 18.70
C SER A 177 -14.77 0.57 18.04
N ARG A 178 -15.85 1.27 17.66
CA ARG A 178 -16.99 0.65 16.95
C ARG A 178 -16.56 0.02 15.63
N ILE A 179 -15.60 0.65 14.95
CA ILE A 179 -15.07 0.14 13.69
C ILE A 179 -14.37 -1.20 13.89
N ILE A 180 -13.45 -1.24 14.85
CA ILE A 180 -12.68 -2.42 15.24
C ILE A 180 -13.62 -3.54 15.68
N ASP A 181 -14.60 -3.26 16.54
CA ASP A 181 -15.54 -4.27 17.02
C ASP A 181 -16.35 -4.88 15.88
N SER A 182 -16.86 -4.04 14.97
CA SER A 182 -17.63 -4.53 13.83
C SER A 182 -16.78 -5.34 12.85
N ALA A 183 -15.52 -4.94 12.59
CA ALA A 183 -14.62 -5.72 11.75
C ALA A 183 -14.29 -7.07 12.40
N ARG A 184 -13.97 -7.06 13.71
CA ARG A 184 -13.70 -8.27 14.50
C ARG A 184 -14.87 -9.26 14.43
N GLN A 185 -16.09 -8.81 14.70
CA GLN A 185 -17.27 -9.67 14.69
C GLN A 185 -17.51 -10.30 13.33
N ALA A 186 -17.25 -9.56 12.26
CA ALA A 186 -17.41 -10.10 10.93
C ALA A 186 -16.34 -11.15 10.61
N ILE A 187 -15.08 -10.88 10.90
CA ILE A 187 -13.97 -11.83 10.72
C ILE A 187 -14.22 -13.12 11.53
N LEU A 188 -14.67 -12.98 12.78
CA LEU A 188 -15.03 -14.13 13.63
C LEU A 188 -16.16 -14.98 13.05
N LYS A 189 -17.09 -14.37 12.30
CA LYS A 189 -18.23 -15.08 11.70
C LYS A 189 -17.87 -15.73 10.36
N SER A 190 -17.00 -15.10 9.58
CA SER A 190 -16.85 -15.43 8.15
C SER A 190 -15.50 -15.95 7.73
N PHE A 191 -14.47 -15.62 8.50
CA PHE A 191 -13.11 -16.07 8.20
C PHE A 191 -12.68 -17.15 9.17
N VAL A 192 -12.87 -16.92 10.48
CA VAL A 192 -12.37 -17.83 11.51
C VAL A 192 -12.89 -19.25 11.37
N PRO A 193 -14.20 -19.53 11.22
CA PRO A 193 -14.69 -20.91 11.18
C PRO A 193 -14.11 -21.73 10.03
N TYR A 194 -13.77 -21.08 8.92
CA TYR A 194 -13.33 -21.73 7.69
C TYR A 194 -11.81 -21.73 7.50
N ASN A 195 -11.06 -20.93 8.28
CA ASN A 195 -9.62 -20.76 8.07
C ASN A 195 -8.78 -20.85 9.36
N LEU A 196 -9.37 -20.72 10.55
CA LEU A 196 -8.63 -20.66 11.83
C LEU A 196 -9.28 -21.42 12.99
N GLY A 197 -10.58 -21.74 12.91
CA GLY A 197 -11.35 -22.37 13.99
C GLY A 197 -11.15 -23.88 14.02
N PHE A 198 -11.40 -24.56 15.14
CA PHE A 198 -11.14 -26.00 15.26
C PHE A 198 -11.82 -26.87 14.19
N GLU A 199 -12.90 -26.39 13.59
CA GLU A 199 -13.64 -27.10 12.55
C GLU A 199 -13.03 -26.97 11.14
N HIS A 200 -12.07 -26.06 10.91
CA HIS A 200 -11.51 -25.82 9.57
C HIS A 200 -10.53 -26.92 9.12
N ILE A 201 -10.02 -27.73 10.04
CA ILE A 201 -9.02 -28.76 9.75
C ILE A 201 -9.42 -30.08 10.39
N THR A 202 -9.44 -31.16 9.60
CA THR A 202 -9.76 -32.48 10.15
C THR A 202 -8.54 -33.12 10.81
N ARG A 203 -8.77 -34.02 11.76
CA ARG A 203 -7.70 -34.85 12.35
C ARG A 203 -6.87 -35.57 11.28
N HIS A 204 -7.52 -36.03 10.21
CA HIS A 204 -6.84 -36.75 9.13
C HIS A 204 -5.92 -35.80 8.34
N ASP A 205 -6.36 -34.58 8.08
CA ASP A 205 -5.54 -33.55 7.43
C ASP A 205 -4.33 -33.19 8.28
N VAL A 206 -4.49 -33.05 9.60
CA VAL A 206 -3.36 -32.79 10.52
C VAL A 206 -2.30 -33.89 10.43
N ILE A 207 -2.72 -35.14 10.44
CA ILE A 207 -1.81 -36.30 10.41
C ILE A 207 -1.06 -36.39 9.07
N ASN A 208 -1.78 -36.16 7.96
CA ASN A 208 -1.25 -36.39 6.62
C ASN A 208 -0.47 -35.19 6.07
N HIS A 209 -0.90 -33.96 6.37
CA HIS A 209 -0.38 -32.75 5.73
C HIS A 209 0.35 -31.80 6.70
N HIS A 210 0.11 -31.90 8.01
CA HIS A 210 0.67 -30.97 9.00
C HIS A 210 1.55 -31.62 10.08
N THR A 211 1.78 -32.94 9.98
CA THR A 211 2.69 -33.67 10.88
C THR A 211 3.91 -34.15 10.11
N THR A 212 5.09 -33.65 10.46
CA THR A 212 6.35 -34.06 9.82
C THR A 212 6.76 -35.46 10.25
N THR A 213 7.47 -36.18 9.36
CA THR A 213 8.04 -37.50 9.68
C THR A 213 8.95 -37.43 10.91
N ILE A 214 9.75 -36.37 11.04
CA ILE A 214 10.63 -36.15 12.19
C ILE A 214 9.83 -36.05 13.50
N ALA A 215 8.76 -35.25 13.53
CA ALA A 215 7.93 -35.12 14.73
C ALA A 215 7.25 -36.45 15.10
N ARG A 216 6.83 -37.23 14.10
CA ARG A 216 6.21 -38.54 14.28
C ARG A 216 7.17 -39.57 14.89
N GLU A 217 8.40 -39.63 14.41
CA GLU A 217 9.42 -40.53 14.95
C GLU A 217 9.79 -40.15 16.39
N LEU A 218 10.00 -38.85 16.66
CA LEU A 218 10.44 -38.37 17.96
C LEU A 218 9.36 -38.46 19.05
N MET A 219 8.12 -38.09 18.73
CA MET A 219 7.05 -37.92 19.73
C MET A 219 6.10 -39.11 19.80
N CYS A 220 6.03 -39.93 18.76
CA CYS A 220 5.06 -41.02 18.65
C CYS A 220 5.70 -42.37 18.30
N GLY A 221 7.04 -42.48 18.29
CA GLY A 221 7.74 -43.73 18.01
C GLY A 221 7.42 -44.33 16.63
N GLY A 222 7.14 -43.47 15.64
CA GLY A 222 6.84 -43.89 14.27
C GLY A 222 5.37 -44.24 14.00
N ALA A 223 4.47 -44.10 14.99
CA ALA A 223 3.04 -44.36 14.79
C ALA A 223 2.40 -43.36 13.81
N SER A 224 1.84 -43.85 12.70
CA SER A 224 1.30 -43.03 11.61
C SER A 224 -0.09 -42.41 11.87
N ALA A 225 -0.77 -42.83 12.94
CA ALA A 225 -2.14 -42.42 13.23
C ALA A 225 -2.27 -41.33 14.31
N THR A 226 -1.17 -40.69 14.72
CA THR A 226 -1.17 -39.72 15.83
C THR A 226 -1.05 -38.30 15.32
N ALA A 227 -2.00 -37.44 15.71
CA ALA A 227 -1.93 -36.01 15.46
C ALA A 227 -1.08 -35.36 16.57
N ILE A 228 -0.10 -34.55 16.18
CA ILE A 228 0.75 -33.80 17.12
C ILE A 228 0.28 -32.36 17.11
N VAL A 229 -0.12 -31.85 18.28
CA VAL A 229 -0.57 -30.47 18.44
C VAL A 229 0.43 -29.73 19.32
N VAL A 230 0.95 -28.61 18.82
CA VAL A 230 1.83 -27.72 19.58
C VAL A 230 1.00 -26.51 20.01
N ILE A 231 0.81 -26.37 21.31
CA ILE A 231 0.05 -25.27 21.91
C ILE A 231 1.05 -24.33 22.59
N ASP A 232 1.27 -23.15 22.01
CA ASP A 232 1.98 -22.06 22.68
C ASP A 232 1.11 -21.52 23.84
N GLY A 233 1.74 -21.05 24.92
CA GLY A 233 1.10 -20.49 26.12
C GLY A 233 0.07 -19.39 25.84
N THR A 234 0.14 -18.73 24.67
CA THR A 234 -0.88 -17.78 24.20
C THR A 234 -2.27 -18.42 24.04
N TYR A 235 -2.34 -19.70 23.62
CA TYR A 235 -3.59 -20.43 23.40
C TYR A 235 -3.97 -21.35 24.57
N ALA A 236 -3.02 -21.68 25.45
CA ALA A 236 -3.22 -22.58 26.59
C ALA A 236 -4.29 -22.05 27.58
N LEU A 237 -4.31 -20.74 27.83
CA LEU A 237 -5.31 -20.11 28.72
C LEU A 237 -6.73 -20.19 28.16
N GLU A 238 -6.89 -20.02 26.84
CA GLU A 238 -8.19 -20.01 26.17
C GLU A 238 -8.77 -21.43 26.07
N ILE A 239 -7.91 -22.43 25.81
CA ILE A 239 -8.27 -23.85 25.82
C ILE A 239 -8.65 -24.29 27.24
N ALA A 240 -7.89 -23.90 28.26
CA ALA A 240 -8.22 -24.21 29.66
C ALA A 240 -9.61 -23.66 30.06
N GLN A 241 -9.95 -22.45 29.60
CA GLN A 241 -11.26 -21.84 29.87
C GLN A 241 -12.41 -22.55 29.15
N GLN A 242 -12.20 -23.01 27.91
CA GLN A 242 -13.22 -23.77 27.17
C GLN A 242 -13.38 -25.20 27.73
N SER A 243 -12.30 -25.88 28.11
CA SER A 243 -12.34 -27.21 28.73
C SER A 243 -13.00 -27.23 30.12
N ILE A 244 -12.96 -26.13 30.86
CA ILE A 244 -13.72 -25.99 32.13
C ILE A 244 -15.24 -25.95 31.86
N SER A 245 -15.66 -25.42 30.70
CA SER A 245 -17.07 -25.42 30.28
C SER A 245 -17.54 -26.75 29.70
N THR A 246 -16.65 -27.53 29.09
CA THR A 246 -16.91 -28.85 28.53
C THR A 246 -16.08 -29.91 29.26
N LYS A 247 -16.51 -30.26 30.48
CA LYS A 247 -15.93 -31.40 31.20
C LYS A 247 -16.02 -32.68 30.35
N ASN A 248 -14.90 -33.11 29.79
CA ASN A 248 -14.42 -34.50 29.67
C ASN A 248 -13.31 -34.63 28.61
N LEU A 249 -12.13 -34.07 28.87
CA LEU A 249 -10.91 -34.51 28.21
C LEU A 249 -9.79 -34.53 29.26
N GLN A 250 -9.35 -35.73 29.63
CA GLN A 250 -8.14 -35.92 30.42
C GLN A 250 -6.94 -35.66 29.50
N PHE A 251 -6.09 -34.72 29.91
CA PHE A 251 -4.78 -34.50 29.29
C PHE A 251 -3.79 -35.50 29.90
N VAL A 252 -3.06 -36.23 29.03
CA VAL A 252 -1.82 -36.94 29.37
C VAL A 252 -0.66 -36.00 29.08
#